data_AF-A0A7W5U2U8-F1
#
_entry.id   AF-A0A7W5U2U8-F1
#
_cell.length_a   1.000
_cell.length_b   1.000
_cell.length_c   1.000
_cell.angle_alpha   90.00
_cell.angle_beta   90.00
_cell.angle_gamma   90.00
#
_symmetry.space_group_name_H-M   'P 1'
#
loop_
_entity.id
_entity.type
_entity.pdbx_description
1 polymer ?
#
loop_
_entity_poly.entity_id
_entity_poly.type
_entity_poly.pdbx_seq_one_letter_code
_entity_poly.pdbx_strand_id
1 'polypeptide(L)'
;MDKLIDKAVTMGVSMAGGMLATKVFEFGWKQVTGEEAPKHDEVDNVSIQKALVFAVSSAAISAAVQILSQRGAKTASAKIRGAYGKQSEV
;
A
#
# COMPACT_ATOMS: atom_id res chain seq x y z
N MET A 1 -1.65 -26.09 -18.54
CA MET A 1 -1.86 -24.77 -19.18
C MET A 1 -2.14 -23.68 -18.15
N ASP A 2 -2.60 -24.03 -16.95
CA ASP A 2 -2.97 -23.10 -15.87
C ASP A 2 -1.80 -22.22 -15.40
N LYS A 3 -0.60 -22.77 -15.30
CA LYS A 3 0.59 -22.06 -14.82
C LYS A 3 1.01 -20.87 -15.69
N LEU A 4 0.71 -20.91 -17.00
CA LEU A 4 1.00 -19.79 -17.92
C LEU A 4 -0.08 -18.71 -17.83
N ILE A 5 -1.34 -19.11 -17.65
CA ILE A 5 -2.46 -18.20 -17.44
C ILE A 5 -2.29 -17.46 -16.11
N ASP A 6 -1.94 -18.17 -15.03
CA ASP A 6 -1.66 -17.56 -13.73
C ASP A 6 -0.51 -16.56 -13.80
N LYS A 7 0.56 -16.89 -14.52
CA LYS A 7 1.68 -15.96 -14.74
C LYS A 7 1.25 -14.74 -15.55
N ALA A 8 0.47 -14.91 -16.60
CA ALA A 8 -0.03 -13.80 -17.41
C ALA A 8 -0.98 -12.89 -16.62
N VAL A 9 -1.88 -13.46 -15.83
CA VAL A 9 -2.78 -12.72 -14.94
C VAL A 9 -1.99 -11.99 -13.86
N THR A 10 -1.05 -12.68 -13.20
CA THR A 10 -0.21 -12.06 -12.16
C THR A 10 0.64 -10.93 -12.73
N MET A 11 1.20 -11.12 -13.92
CA MET A 11 1.96 -10.09 -14.63
C MET A 11 1.07 -8.91 -15.01
N GLY A 12 -0.13 -9.16 -15.56
CA GLY A 12 -1.10 -8.11 -15.89
C GLY A 12 -1.57 -7.31 -14.68
N VAL A 13 -1.88 -8.00 -13.57
CA VAL A 13 -2.27 -7.36 -12.30
C VAL A 13 -1.11 -6.57 -11.71
N SER A 14 0.12 -7.08 -11.79
CA SER A 14 1.30 -6.36 -11.30
C SER A 14 1.57 -5.10 -12.11
N MET A 15 1.43 -5.17 -13.44
CA MET A 15 1.59 -3.99 -14.32
C MET A 15 0.48 -2.96 -14.08
N ALA A 16 -0.78 -3.39 -14.01
CA ALA A 16 -1.90 -2.52 -13.74
C ALA A 16 -1.81 -1.89 -12.34
N GLY A 17 -1.43 -2.70 -11.34
CA GLY A 17 -1.20 -2.27 -9.97
C GLY A 17 -0.06 -1.27 -9.88
N GLY A 18 1.04 -1.50 -10.60
CA GLY A 18 2.16 -0.56 -10.70
C GLY A 18 1.74 0.78 -11.27
N MET A 19 0.99 0.80 -12.39
CA MET A 19 0.51 2.04 -13.00
C MET A 19 -0.44 2.83 -12.07
N LEU A 20 -1.37 2.13 -11.42
CA LEU A 20 -2.28 2.75 -10.45
C LEU A 20 -1.54 3.27 -9.22
N ALA A 21 -0.60 2.49 -8.68
CA ALA A 21 0.22 2.88 -7.54
C ALA A 21 1.02 4.15 -7.85
N THR A 22 1.64 4.24 -9.04
CA THR A 22 2.38 5.44 -9.47
C THR A 22 1.45 6.66 -9.51
N LYS A 23 0.23 6.54 -10.06
CA LYS A 23 -0.72 7.66 -10.11
C LYS A 23 -1.17 8.13 -8.73
N VAL A 24 -1.46 7.18 -7.84
CA VAL A 24 -1.83 7.50 -6.45
C VAL A 24 -0.67 8.17 -5.72
N PHE A 25 0.55 7.69 -5.93
CA PHE A 25 1.76 8.27 -5.35
C PHE A 25 2.01 9.69 -5.88
N GLU A 26 1.99 9.90 -7.20
CA GLU A 26 2.13 11.22 -7.85
C GLU A 26 1.10 12.21 -7.29
N PHE A 27 -0.16 11.79 -7.18
CA PHE A 27 -1.24 12.62 -6.67
C PHE A 27 -1.07 12.94 -5.18
N GLY A 28 -0.78 11.93 -4.36
CA GLY A 28 -0.52 12.11 -2.93
C GLY A 28 0.67 13.02 -2.68
N TRP A 29 1.73 12.88 -3.48
CA TRP A 29 2.91 13.73 -3.40
C TRP A 29 2.57 15.18 -3.71
N LYS A 30 1.98 15.44 -4.89
CA LYS A 30 1.61 16.79 -5.31
C LYS A 30 0.65 17.48 -4.32
N GLN A 31 -0.24 16.73 -3.67
CA GLN A 31 -1.13 17.28 -2.65
C GLN A 31 -0.42 17.66 -1.35
N VAL A 32 0.59 16.88 -0.93
CA VAL A 32 1.30 17.12 0.34
C VAL A 32 2.44 18.12 0.18
N THR A 33 3.22 18.02 -0.91
CA THR A 33 4.42 18.83 -1.14
C THR A 33 4.17 20.02 -2.05
N GLY A 34 3.11 20.00 -2.86
CA GLY A 34 2.85 21.02 -3.89
C GLY A 34 3.72 20.89 -5.14
N GLU A 35 4.70 19.99 -5.16
CA GLU A 35 5.65 19.80 -6.26
C GLU A 35 5.47 18.44 -6.95
N GLU A 36 6.05 18.27 -8.13
CA GLU A 36 6.01 16.97 -8.82
C GLU A 36 6.82 15.91 -8.06
N ALA A 37 6.37 14.65 -8.14
CA ALA A 37 7.06 13.55 -7.50
C ALA A 37 8.46 13.38 -8.12
N PRO A 38 9.52 13.28 -7.30
CA PRO A 38 10.88 13.21 -7.79
C PRO A 38 11.05 11.97 -8.66
N LYS A 39 11.43 12.18 -9.92
CA LYS A 39 11.73 11.11 -10.87
C LYS A 39 13.15 10.61 -10.62
N HIS A 40 13.40 9.37 -11.06
CA HIS A 40 14.60 8.59 -10.74
C HIS A 40 15.94 9.26 -11.12
N ASP A 41 15.92 10.32 -11.92
CA ASP A 41 17.11 10.98 -12.45
C ASP A 41 17.65 12.14 -11.59
N GLU A 42 16.95 12.57 -10.53
CA GLU A 42 17.40 13.71 -9.72
C GLU A 42 18.22 13.30 -8.49
N VAL A 43 18.60 12.02 -8.37
CA VAL A 43 19.18 11.41 -7.15
C VAL A 43 20.57 11.96 -6.80
N ASP A 44 21.23 12.67 -7.72
CA ASP A 44 22.62 13.12 -7.54
C ASP A 44 22.84 14.25 -6.52
N ASN A 45 21.78 14.89 -6.02
CA ASN A 45 21.89 15.84 -4.91
C ASN A 45 21.20 15.26 -3.67
N VAL A 46 21.96 14.49 -2.88
CA VAL A 46 21.51 13.96 -1.57
C VAL A 46 21.41 15.12 -0.57
N SER A 47 20.36 15.92 -0.72
CA SER A 47 19.94 16.94 0.23
C SER A 47 19.17 16.27 1.36
N ILE A 48 19.37 16.74 2.61
CA ILE A 48 18.64 16.34 3.82
C ILE A 48 17.12 16.27 3.58
N GLN A 49 16.59 17.08 2.67
CA GLN A 49 15.22 17.06 2.19
C GLN A 49 14.79 15.68 1.65
N LYS A 50 15.59 15.02 0.80
CA LYS A 50 15.25 13.67 0.27
C LYS A 50 15.24 12.61 1.37
N ALA A 51 16.17 12.68 2.31
CA ALA A 51 16.23 11.76 3.44
C ALA A 51 15.00 11.91 4.37
N LEU A 52 14.61 13.15 4.67
CA LEU A 52 13.42 13.46 5.45
C LEU A 52 12.15 12.95 4.77
N VAL A 53 12.02 13.21 3.48
CA VAL A 53 10.87 12.81 2.69
C VAL A 53 10.76 11.28 2.59
N PHE A 54 11.88 10.57 2.42
CA PHE A 54 11.91 9.12 2.46
C PHE A 54 11.47 8.60 3.84
N ALA A 55 12.05 9.13 4.93
CA ALA A 55 11.73 8.72 6.29
C ALA A 55 10.25 8.95 6.63
N VAL A 56 9.69 10.12 6.29
CA VAL A 56 8.28 10.45 6.52
C VAL A 56 7.38 9.55 5.68
N SER A 57 7.72 9.30 4.42
CA SER A 57 6.93 8.40 3.55
C SER A 57 6.94 6.97 4.06
N SER A 58 8.11 6.43 4.45
CA SER A 58 8.23 5.09 5.03
C SER A 58 7.48 4.97 6.35
N ALA A 59 7.54 5.99 7.21
CA ALA A 59 6.80 6.02 8.46
C ALA A 59 5.29 6.08 8.20
N ALA A 60 4.83 6.91 7.25
CA ALA A 60 3.43 7.02 6.88
C ALA A 60 2.87 5.71 6.33
N ILE A 61 3.59 5.04 5.42
CA ILE A 61 3.20 3.73 4.89
C ILE A 61 3.15 2.70 6.03
N SER A 62 4.16 2.65 6.88
CA SER A 62 4.22 1.71 8.01
C SER A 62 3.06 1.91 8.98
N ALA A 63 2.75 3.17 9.32
CA ALA A 63 1.61 3.52 10.15
C ALA A 63 0.28 3.16 9.48
N ALA A 64 0.12 3.44 8.19
CA ALA A 64 -1.07 3.10 7.43
C ALA A 64 -1.30 1.58 7.43
N VAL A 65 -0.26 0.78 7.17
CA VAL A 65 -0.32 -0.68 7.24
C VAL A 65 -0.71 -1.12 8.65
N GLN A 66 -0.08 -0.61 9.70
CA GLN A 66 -0.42 -0.99 11.07
C GLN A 66 -1.88 -0.64 11.43
N ILE A 67 -2.35 0.55 11.06
CA ILE A 67 -3.73 0.99 11.32
C ILE A 67 -4.72 0.12 10.54
N LEU A 68 -4.46 -0.13 9.27
CA LEU A 68 -5.32 -0.97 8.42
C LEU A 68 -5.31 -2.43 8.89
N SER A 69 -4.16 -2.96 9.30
CA SER A 69 -4.03 -4.29 9.87
C SER A 69 -4.75 -4.38 11.21
N GLN A 70 -4.62 -3.40 12.11
CA GLN A 70 -5.33 -3.41 13.39
C GLN A 70 -6.85 -3.27 13.21
N ARG A 71 -7.30 -2.39 12.30
CA ARG A 71 -8.73 -2.24 11.97
C ARG A 71 -9.28 -3.48 11.28
N GLY A 72 -8.56 -4.02 10.30
CA GLY A 72 -8.89 -5.25 9.60
C GLY A 72 -8.94 -6.44 10.55
N ALA A 73 -7.95 -6.56 11.44
CA ALA A 73 -7.91 -7.59 12.47
C ALA A 73 -9.05 -7.44 13.48
N LYS A 74 -9.42 -6.23 13.90
CA LYS A 74 -10.60 -6.00 14.76
C LYS A 74 -11.90 -6.38 14.06
N THR A 75 -12.08 -6.00 12.80
CA THR A 75 -13.28 -6.35 12.03
C THR A 75 -13.34 -7.85 11.74
N ALA A 76 -12.21 -8.46 11.37
CA ALA A 76 -12.12 -9.90 11.11
C ALA A 76 -12.32 -10.72 12.39
N SER A 77 -11.68 -10.35 13.50
CA SER A 77 -11.88 -11.01 14.79
C SER A 77 -13.31 -10.83 15.32
N ALA A 78 -13.94 -9.68 15.15
CA ALA A 78 -15.35 -9.49 15.47
C ALA A 78 -16.25 -10.39 14.59
N LYS A 79 -15.95 -10.50 13.30
CA LYS A 79 -16.70 -11.35 12.36
C LYS A 79 -16.51 -12.85 12.65
N ILE A 80 -15.29 -13.27 12.99
CA ILE A 80 -14.97 -14.64 13.38
C ILE A 80 -15.60 -14.97 14.74
N ARG A 81 -15.52 -14.09 15.73
CA ARG A 81 -16.13 -14.30 17.06
C ARG A 81 -17.66 -14.33 17.00
N GLY A 82 -18.28 -13.49 16.16
CA GLY A 82 -19.73 -13.53 15.90
C GLY A 82 -20.16 -14.81 15.15
N ALA A 83 -19.31 -15.35 14.27
CA ALA A 83 -19.57 -16.62 13.61
C ALA A 83 -19.41 -17.82 14.56
N TYR A 84 -18.43 -17.80 15.47
CA TYR A 84 -18.20 -18.86 16.46
C TYR A 84 -19.24 -18.85 17.60
N GLY A 85 -19.72 -17.69 18.05
CA GLY A 85 -20.74 -17.59 19.09
C GLY A 85 -22.11 -18.16 18.67
N LYS A 86 -22.39 -18.23 17.36
CA LYS A 86 -23.60 -18.84 16.81
C LYS A 86 -23.52 -20.37 16.72
N GLN A 87 -22.31 -20.94 16.80
CA GLN A 87 -22.09 -22.39 16.65
C GLN A 87 -22.09 -23.14 17.99
N SER A 88 -22.10 -22.44 19.13
CA SER A 88 -22.20 -23.05 20.47
C SER A 88 -23.63 -23.11 21.03
N GLU A 89 -24.64 -22.73 20.24
CA GLU A 89 -26.07 -22.78 20.61
C GLU A 89 -26.84 -23.85 19.78
N VAL A 90 -26.14 -24.85 19.23
CA VAL A 90 -26.75 -26.00 18.54
C VAL A 90 -26.29 -27.33 19.14
#